data_AF-U7MJ18-F1
#
_entry.id   AF-U7MJ18-F1
#
_cell.length_a   1.000
_cell.length_b   1.000
_cell.length_c   1.000
_cell.angle_alpha   90.00
_cell.angle_beta   90.00
_cell.angle_gamma   90.00
#
_symmetry.space_group_name_H-M   'P 1'
#
loop_
_entity.id
_entity.type
_entity.pdbx_description
1 polymer ?
#
loop_
_entity_poly.entity_id
_entity_poly.type
_entity_poly.pdbx_seq_one_letter_code
_entity_poly.pdbx_strand_id
1 'polypeptide(L)'
;MFLCHSLGGQIAPLFFTRKEAIELNVQGFLAVGTGSPYYPGYSGLVRRKLRIGTIIIQAIVTIFGYQPAGKLDLTGYGRQAKHVMLEWIRFSRSNQQRGLLGEDRDYDDAKNGVTIPVLLTRFHTDQDCTRKAAEHLAAGLPNADVTIEEYPKRLGHNRWAREPQIIAERLEKFVGTLSSP
;
A
#
# COMPACT_ATOMS: atom_id res chain seq x y z
N MET A 1 -1.89 -14.38 -9.32
CA MET A 1 -1.27 -13.87 -8.07
C MET A 1 -0.57 -12.55 -8.36
N PHE A 2 -0.70 -11.55 -7.49
CA PHE A 2 0.15 -10.35 -7.54
C PHE A 2 1.24 -10.40 -6.47
N LEU A 3 2.45 -9.97 -6.84
CA LEU A 3 3.50 -9.57 -5.89
C LEU A 3 3.57 -8.05 -5.92
N CYS A 4 3.28 -7.42 -4.79
CA CYS A 4 3.19 -5.98 -4.67
C CYS A 4 4.27 -5.44 -3.71
N HIS A 5 4.63 -4.18 -3.88
CA HIS A 5 5.48 -3.46 -2.95
C HIS A 5 4.95 -2.06 -2.70
N SER A 6 4.99 -1.63 -1.45
CA SER A 6 4.63 -0.28 -1.02
C SER A 6 3.31 0.21 -1.64
N LEU A 7 3.31 1.28 -2.44
CA LEU A 7 2.13 1.81 -3.12
C LEU A 7 1.39 0.76 -3.97
N GLY A 8 2.10 -0.20 -4.58
CA GLY A 8 1.48 -1.25 -5.37
C GLY A 8 0.48 -2.09 -4.58
N GLY A 9 0.76 -2.36 -3.29
CA GLY A 9 -0.16 -3.10 -2.44
C GLY A 9 -1.29 -2.23 -1.85
N GLN A 10 -1.19 -0.90 -1.94
CA GLN A 10 -2.30 0.02 -1.66
C GLN A 10 -3.27 0.08 -2.85
N ILE A 11 -2.77 -0.10 -4.07
CA ILE A 11 -3.56 -0.08 -5.31
C ILE A 11 -4.21 -1.44 -5.58
N ALA A 12 -3.51 -2.55 -5.29
CA ALA A 12 -4.01 -3.90 -5.55
C ALA A 12 -5.45 -4.15 -5.04
N PRO A 13 -5.82 -3.77 -3.79
CA PRO A 13 -7.21 -3.87 -3.31
C PRO A 13 -8.26 -3.27 -4.24
N LEU A 14 -7.96 -2.12 -4.87
CA LEU A 14 -8.87 -1.45 -5.81
C LEU A 14 -9.06 -2.29 -7.08
N PHE A 15 -7.98 -2.89 -7.58
CA PHE A 15 -8.03 -3.80 -8.72
C PHE A 15 -8.86 -5.05 -8.41
N PHE A 16 -8.78 -5.61 -7.20
CA PHE A 16 -9.60 -6.78 -6.83
C PHE A 16 -11.10 -6.51 -6.75
N THR A 17 -11.53 -5.25 -6.74
CA THR A 17 -12.96 -4.91 -6.87
C THR A 17 -13.47 -5.04 -8.31
N ARG A 18 -12.57 -5.14 -9.29
CA ARG A 18 -12.85 -5.13 -10.73
C ARG A 18 -13.24 -6.53 -11.23
N LYS A 19 -14.13 -6.59 -12.23
CA LYS A 19 -14.47 -7.86 -12.90
C LYS A 19 -13.26 -8.46 -13.60
N GLU A 20 -12.36 -7.60 -14.06
CA GLU A 20 -11.11 -7.94 -14.73
C GLU A 20 -10.20 -8.79 -13.82
N ALA A 21 -10.29 -8.64 -12.49
CA ALA A 21 -9.55 -9.50 -11.57
C ALA A 21 -10.03 -10.96 -11.60
N ILE A 22 -11.34 -11.17 -11.79
CA ILE A 22 -11.97 -12.49 -11.94
C ILE A 22 -11.64 -13.07 -13.32
N GLU A 23 -11.79 -12.26 -14.38
CA GLU A 23 -11.50 -12.67 -15.76
C GLU A 23 -10.04 -13.12 -15.95
N LEU A 24 -9.10 -12.45 -15.28
CA LEU A 24 -7.68 -12.80 -15.27
C LEU A 24 -7.32 -13.88 -14.24
N ASN A 25 -8.30 -14.42 -13.52
CA ASN A 25 -8.12 -15.41 -12.45
C ASN A 25 -7.03 -15.00 -11.44
N VAL A 26 -7.07 -13.74 -10.98
CA VAL A 26 -6.13 -13.28 -9.95
C VAL A 26 -6.64 -13.75 -8.59
N GLN A 27 -6.00 -14.79 -8.05
CA GLN A 27 -6.48 -15.49 -6.86
C GLN A 27 -6.03 -14.90 -5.51
N GLY A 28 -5.21 -13.84 -5.50
CA GLY A 28 -4.66 -13.28 -4.27
C GLY A 28 -3.49 -12.34 -4.51
N PHE A 29 -3.02 -11.67 -3.45
CA PHE A 29 -1.78 -10.88 -3.51
C PHE A 29 -0.92 -11.00 -2.26
N LEU A 30 0.39 -11.06 -2.49
CA LEU A 30 1.41 -10.88 -1.46
C LEU A 30 1.99 -9.48 -1.62
N ALA A 31 1.99 -8.70 -0.53
CA ALA A 31 2.54 -7.36 -0.51
C ALA A 31 3.75 -7.29 0.43
N VAL A 32 4.83 -6.65 0.00
CA VAL A 32 6.05 -6.43 0.80
C VAL A 32 6.14 -4.96 1.19
N GLY A 33 6.36 -4.68 2.48
CA GLY A 33 6.47 -3.30 2.98
C GLY A 33 5.25 -2.46 2.61
N THR A 34 4.06 -3.05 2.62
CA THR A 34 2.82 -2.38 2.23
C THR A 34 1.96 -2.14 3.46
N GLY A 35 1.60 -0.87 3.67
CA GLY A 35 0.66 -0.46 4.68
C GLY A 35 -0.08 0.79 4.23
N SER A 36 -1.12 1.15 4.97
CA SER A 36 -1.85 2.38 4.75
C SER A 36 -0.96 3.58 5.15
N PRO A 37 -0.95 4.67 4.37
CA PRO A 37 -0.27 5.91 4.76
C PRO A 37 -1.01 6.65 5.87
N TYR A 38 -2.10 6.10 6.42
CA TYR A 38 -2.90 6.70 7.48
C TYR A 38 -2.04 7.04 8.70
N TYR A 39 -1.81 8.33 8.93
CA TYR A 39 -0.81 8.81 9.89
C TYR A 39 -0.98 8.26 11.32
N PRO A 40 -2.18 7.91 11.83
CA PRO A 40 -2.34 7.26 13.13
C PRO A 40 -1.67 5.89 13.26
N GLY A 41 -1.35 5.22 12.14
CA GLY A 41 -0.55 3.99 12.12
C GLY A 41 0.93 4.20 12.45
N TYR A 42 1.38 5.44 12.55
CA TYR A 42 2.79 5.79 12.73
C TYR A 42 3.03 6.48 14.07
N SER A 43 4.30 6.60 14.46
CA SER A 43 4.73 7.30 15.68
C SER A 43 5.88 8.28 15.40
N GLY A 44 6.18 9.12 16.39
CA GLY A 44 7.34 10.02 16.38
C GLY A 44 7.41 10.96 15.17
N LEU A 45 8.61 11.08 14.61
CA LEU A 45 8.90 11.96 13.48
C LEU A 45 8.13 11.56 12.21
N VAL A 46 7.96 10.25 11.96
CA VAL A 46 7.24 9.75 10.77
C VAL A 46 5.78 10.15 10.81
N ARG A 47 5.10 9.98 11.96
CA ARG A 47 3.72 10.45 12.16
C ARG A 47 3.60 11.95 11.90
N ARG A 48 4.53 12.75 12.43
CA ARG A 48 4.53 14.21 12.24
C ARG A 48 4.73 14.59 10.77
N LYS A 49 5.64 13.92 10.06
CA LYS A 49 5.86 14.10 8.63
C LYS A 49 4.61 13.76 7.82
N LEU A 50 3.93 12.64 8.10
CA LEU A 50 2.69 12.29 7.40
C LEU A 50 1.54 13.28 7.71
N ARG A 51 1.41 13.71 8.97
CA ARG A 51 0.35 14.63 9.38
C ARG A 51 0.53 16.05 8.80
N ILE A 52 1.74 16.59 8.85
CA ILE A 52 2.03 18.00 8.49
C ILE A 52 2.66 18.10 7.10
N GLY A 53 3.60 17.22 6.77
CA GLY A 53 4.31 17.25 5.49
C GLY A 53 3.38 17.04 4.29
N THR A 54 2.28 16.30 4.45
CA THR A 54 1.24 16.17 3.41
C THR A 54 0.58 17.50 3.04
N ILE A 55 0.52 18.48 3.95
CA ILE A 55 0.02 19.83 3.64
C ILE A 55 1.01 20.57 2.74
N ILE A 56 2.32 20.41 3.00
CA ILE A 56 3.38 21.01 2.19
C ILE A 56 3.37 20.40 0.78
N ILE A 57 3.29 19.07 0.69
CA ILE A 57 3.18 18.36 -0.60
C ILE A 57 1.94 18.83 -1.34
N GLN A 58 0.79 18.98 -0.67
CA GLN A 58 -0.44 19.49 -1.27
C GLN A 58 -0.23 20.88 -1.91
N ALA A 59 0.47 21.78 -1.22
CA ALA A 59 0.80 23.10 -1.75
C ALA A 59 1.72 23.00 -2.98
N ILE A 60 2.79 22.19 -2.90
CA ILE A 60 3.74 21.97 -4.00
C ILE A 60 3.01 21.47 -5.24
N VAL A 61 2.23 20.39 -5.15
CA VAL A 61 1.55 19.79 -6.31
C VAL A 61 0.45 20.69 -6.86
N THR A 62 -0.12 21.56 -6.04
CA THR A 62 -1.11 22.56 -6.48
C THR A 62 -0.45 23.67 -7.30
N ILE A 63 0.71 24.15 -6.85
CA ILE A 63 1.48 25.23 -7.51
C ILE A 63 2.13 24.73 -8.80
N PHE A 64 2.86 23.60 -8.74
CA PHE A 64 3.67 23.12 -9.87
C PHE A 64 2.90 22.19 -10.81
N GLY A 65 1.72 21.70 -10.43
CA GLY A 65 0.97 20.71 -11.21
C GLY A 65 1.52 19.28 -11.11
N TYR A 66 2.58 19.07 -10.33
CA TYR A 66 3.18 17.76 -10.03
C TYR A 66 4.11 17.87 -8.81
N GLN A 67 4.52 16.73 -8.25
CA GLN A 67 5.56 16.66 -7.22
C GLN A 67 6.93 16.55 -7.92
N PRO A 68 7.82 17.53 -7.79
CA PRO A 68 9.18 17.45 -8.35
C PRO A 68 10.06 16.45 -7.58
N ALA A 69 11.03 15.88 -8.28
CA ALA A 69 12.13 15.11 -7.70
C ALA A 69 13.22 16.04 -7.12
N GLY A 70 14.18 15.47 -6.39
CA GLY A 70 15.37 16.20 -5.91
C GLY A 70 15.09 17.00 -4.63
N LYS A 71 15.58 18.25 -4.55
CA LYS A 71 15.53 19.05 -3.30
C LYS A 71 14.11 19.32 -2.78
N LEU A 72 13.12 19.27 -3.66
CA LEU A 72 11.70 19.50 -3.32
C LEU A 72 10.94 18.20 -3.05
N ASP A 73 11.59 17.04 -3.21
CA ASP A 73 11.03 15.72 -2.90
C ASP A 73 11.20 15.39 -1.42
N LEU A 74 10.26 15.90 -0.61
CA LEU A 74 10.27 15.71 0.83
C LEU A 74 9.99 14.25 1.27
N THR A 75 9.45 13.43 0.35
CA THR A 75 9.08 12.04 0.62
C THR A 75 10.08 11.03 0.07
N GLY A 76 10.98 11.44 -0.83
CA GLY A 76 11.90 10.54 -1.52
C GLY A 76 11.20 9.67 -2.56
N TYR A 77 10.01 10.08 -3.05
CA TYR A 77 9.21 9.32 -4.01
C TYR A 77 9.57 9.64 -5.47
N GLY A 78 10.46 10.58 -5.70
CA GLY A 78 10.78 11.10 -7.01
C GLY A 78 9.64 11.94 -7.58
N ARG A 79 9.62 12.03 -8.91
CA ARG A 79 8.58 12.78 -9.62
C ARG A 79 7.26 12.04 -9.54
N GLN A 80 6.21 12.68 -9.02
CA GLN A 80 4.86 12.11 -8.91
C GLN A 80 3.81 13.00 -9.57
N ALA A 81 2.78 12.38 -10.12
CA ALA A 81 1.64 13.11 -10.68
C ALA A 81 0.84 13.80 -9.57
N LYS A 82 0.30 15.00 -9.85
CA LYS A 82 -0.49 15.78 -8.88
C LYS A 82 -1.63 14.97 -8.29
N HIS A 83 -2.44 14.32 -9.13
CA HIS A 83 -3.64 13.63 -8.66
C HIS A 83 -3.33 12.41 -7.81
N VAL A 84 -2.30 11.64 -8.16
CA VAL A 84 -1.78 10.55 -7.33
C VAL A 84 -1.41 11.06 -5.92
N MET A 85 -0.69 12.18 -5.84
CA MET A 85 -0.33 12.75 -4.53
C MET A 85 -1.54 13.27 -3.76
N LEU A 86 -2.49 13.94 -4.42
CA LEU A 86 -3.70 14.44 -3.75
C LEU A 86 -4.57 13.30 -3.20
N GLU A 87 -4.72 12.21 -3.96
CA GLU A 87 -5.40 10.99 -3.52
C GLU A 87 -4.69 10.34 -2.35
N TRP A 88 -3.37 10.19 -2.45
CA TRP A 88 -2.55 9.61 -1.39
C TRP A 88 -2.60 10.44 -0.10
N ILE A 89 -2.64 11.78 -0.20
CA ILE A 89 -2.81 12.70 0.94
C ILE A 89 -4.19 12.54 1.59
N ARG A 90 -5.26 12.34 0.81
CA ARG A 90 -6.60 12.06 1.36
C ARG A 90 -6.58 10.71 2.08
N PHE A 91 -6.02 9.69 1.45
CA PHE A 91 -5.89 8.36 2.03
C PHE A 91 -5.09 8.39 3.34
N SER A 92 -3.98 9.15 3.38
CA SER A 92 -3.16 9.30 4.59
C SER A 92 -3.89 9.98 5.76
N ARG A 93 -5.02 10.65 5.49
CA ARG A 93 -5.82 11.38 6.49
C ARG A 93 -7.07 10.64 6.94
N SER A 94 -7.66 9.80 6.10
CA SER A 94 -8.93 9.12 6.38
C SER A 94 -8.84 7.60 6.44
N ASN A 95 -7.74 7.00 5.97
CA ASN A 95 -7.65 5.57 5.69
C ASN A 95 -8.64 5.08 4.62
N GLN A 96 -9.17 5.98 3.79
CA GLN A 96 -10.15 5.67 2.74
C GLN A 96 -9.64 6.13 1.36
N GLN A 97 -9.90 5.33 0.33
CA GLN A 97 -9.54 5.60 -1.07
C GLN A 97 -10.77 5.99 -1.88
N ARG A 98 -11.41 7.11 -1.48
CA ARG A 98 -12.64 7.64 -2.10
C ARG A 98 -12.36 8.83 -3.00
N GLY A 99 -13.23 9.06 -3.98
CA GLY A 99 -13.15 10.25 -4.84
C GLY A 99 -11.91 10.24 -5.71
N LEU A 100 -11.49 9.05 -6.18
CA LEU A 100 -10.34 8.89 -7.07
C LEU A 100 -10.64 9.53 -8.42
N LEU A 101 -9.62 10.12 -9.05
CA LEU A 101 -9.78 10.75 -10.35
C LEU A 101 -10.20 9.71 -11.40
N GLY A 102 -11.34 9.95 -12.04
CA GLY A 102 -11.87 9.06 -13.05
C GLY A 102 -12.48 7.78 -12.49
N GLU A 103 -12.81 7.73 -11.19
CA GLU A 103 -13.54 6.59 -10.64
C GLU A 103 -14.91 6.44 -11.30
N ASP A 104 -15.23 5.21 -11.70
CA ASP A 104 -16.52 4.80 -12.26
C ASP A 104 -17.43 4.13 -11.22
N ARG A 105 -16.95 4.03 -9.97
CA ARG A 105 -17.63 3.44 -8.81
C ARG A 105 -16.96 3.91 -7.52
N ASP A 106 -17.62 3.72 -6.38
CA ASP A 106 -16.96 3.84 -5.07
C ASP A 106 -16.06 2.62 -4.83
N TYR A 107 -14.78 2.74 -5.15
CA TYR A 107 -13.81 1.68 -4.93
C TYR A 107 -13.56 1.38 -3.45
N ASP A 108 -13.75 2.38 -2.58
CA ASP A 108 -13.52 2.19 -1.16
C ASP A 108 -14.58 1.29 -0.55
N ASP A 109 -15.85 1.52 -0.92
CA ASP A 109 -16.97 0.64 -0.56
C ASP A 109 -16.89 -0.72 -1.24
N ALA A 110 -16.53 -0.76 -2.53
CA ALA A 110 -16.44 -2.01 -3.29
C ALA A 110 -15.38 -2.99 -2.72
N LYS A 111 -14.38 -2.51 -1.94
CA LYS A 111 -13.44 -3.39 -1.22
C LYS A 111 -14.14 -4.31 -0.21
N ASN A 112 -15.35 -3.98 0.25
CA ASN A 112 -16.14 -4.87 1.10
C ASN A 112 -16.50 -6.19 0.38
N GLY A 113 -16.55 -6.20 -0.96
CA GLY A 113 -16.79 -7.41 -1.74
C GLY A 113 -15.53 -8.26 -1.98
N VAL A 114 -14.35 -7.80 -1.55
CA VAL A 114 -13.09 -8.52 -1.78
C VAL A 114 -12.92 -9.61 -0.73
N THR A 115 -12.89 -10.86 -1.17
CA THR A 115 -12.81 -12.07 -0.32
C THR A 115 -11.55 -12.91 -0.57
N ILE A 116 -10.66 -12.45 -1.43
CA ILE A 116 -9.43 -13.17 -1.79
C ILE A 116 -8.43 -13.23 -0.61
N PRO A 117 -7.54 -14.23 -0.59
CA PRO A 117 -6.40 -14.26 0.33
C PRO A 117 -5.41 -13.11 0.08
N VAL A 118 -4.97 -12.49 1.18
CA VAL A 118 -4.02 -11.37 1.19
C VAL A 118 -2.92 -11.64 2.20
N LEU A 119 -1.67 -11.55 1.76
CA LEU A 119 -0.52 -11.66 2.64
C LEU A 119 0.27 -10.35 2.67
N LEU A 120 0.21 -9.63 3.78
CA LEU A 120 1.01 -8.44 4.03
C LEU A 120 2.27 -8.83 4.79
N THR A 121 3.44 -8.63 4.18
CA THR A 121 4.74 -8.90 4.80
C THR A 121 5.47 -7.60 5.08
N ARG A 122 6.17 -7.55 6.21
CA ARG A 122 7.04 -6.41 6.55
C ARG A 122 8.31 -6.86 7.25
N PHE A 123 9.34 -6.02 7.20
CA PHE A 123 10.51 -6.16 8.06
C PHE A 123 10.35 -5.27 9.27
N HIS A 124 10.77 -5.74 10.46
CA HIS A 124 10.60 -4.95 11.70
C HIS A 124 11.28 -3.57 11.64
N THR A 125 12.34 -3.44 10.85
CA THR A 125 13.09 -2.18 10.60
C THR A 125 12.43 -1.25 9.56
N ASP A 126 11.35 -1.67 8.91
CA ASP A 126 10.62 -0.83 7.97
C ASP A 126 9.83 0.24 8.73
N GLN A 127 10.26 1.50 8.58
CA GLN A 127 9.61 2.68 9.17
C GLN A 127 8.56 3.31 8.25
N ASP A 128 8.59 2.97 6.96
CA ASP A 128 7.63 3.46 5.96
C ASP A 128 6.37 2.58 5.95
N CYS A 129 6.50 1.32 6.37
CA CYS A 129 5.40 0.41 6.68
C CYS A 129 5.55 -0.17 8.09
N THR A 130 4.95 0.50 9.09
CA THR A 130 4.84 -0.04 10.44
C THR A 130 3.85 -1.21 10.48
N ARG A 131 3.88 -2.00 11.57
CA ARG A 131 2.87 -3.05 11.81
C ARG A 131 1.44 -2.48 11.81
N LYS A 132 1.23 -1.35 12.48
CA LYS A 132 -0.06 -0.64 12.50
C LYS A 132 -0.49 -0.10 11.14
N ALA A 133 0.45 0.31 10.29
CA ALA A 133 0.12 0.73 8.92
C ALA A 133 -0.43 -0.45 8.10
N ALA A 134 0.17 -1.64 8.23
CA ALA A 134 -0.35 -2.86 7.61
C ALA A 134 -1.73 -3.24 8.17
N GLU A 135 -1.93 -3.14 9.49
CA GLU A 135 -3.23 -3.38 10.14
C GLU A 135 -4.31 -2.41 9.65
N HIS A 136 -3.98 -1.12 9.46
CA HIS A 136 -4.91 -0.16 8.89
C HIS A 136 -5.28 -0.45 7.45
N LEU A 137 -4.35 -0.99 6.64
CA LEU A 137 -4.66 -1.43 5.29
C LEU A 137 -5.58 -2.66 5.31
N ALA A 138 -5.27 -3.65 6.17
CA ALA A 138 -6.08 -4.84 6.36
C ALA A 138 -7.51 -4.51 6.80
N ALA A 139 -7.68 -3.52 7.68
CA ALA A 139 -8.99 -3.06 8.11
C ALA A 139 -9.86 -2.47 6.97
N GLY A 140 -9.26 -2.07 5.85
CA GLY A 140 -9.97 -1.63 4.64
C GLY A 140 -10.44 -2.78 3.75
N LEU A 141 -10.23 -4.04 4.16
CA LEU A 141 -10.61 -5.26 3.46
C LEU A 141 -11.31 -6.22 4.45
N PRO A 142 -12.47 -5.83 5.02
CA PRO A 142 -13.05 -6.53 6.16
C PRO A 142 -13.47 -7.98 5.88
N ASN A 143 -13.68 -8.34 4.62
CA ASN A 143 -14.14 -9.67 4.20
C ASN A 143 -13.03 -10.49 3.51
N ALA A 144 -11.81 -9.96 3.40
CA ALA A 144 -10.67 -10.69 2.85
C ALA A 144 -9.97 -11.51 3.95
N ASP A 145 -9.36 -12.63 3.57
CA ASP A 145 -8.48 -13.37 4.46
C ASP A 145 -7.10 -12.71 4.49
N VAL A 146 -6.93 -11.74 5.40
CA VAL A 146 -5.69 -10.96 5.52
C VAL A 146 -4.78 -11.51 6.60
N THR A 147 -3.61 -11.99 6.21
CA THR A 147 -2.51 -12.35 7.11
C THR A 147 -1.43 -11.28 7.11
N ILE A 148 -0.91 -10.92 8.29
CA ILE A 148 0.20 -9.98 8.45
C ILE A 148 1.41 -10.69 9.07
N GLU A 149 2.50 -10.79 8.32
CA GLU A 149 3.76 -11.38 8.76
C GLU A 149 4.85 -10.33 8.94
N GLU A 150 5.64 -10.48 10.00
CA GLU A 150 6.76 -9.61 10.32
C GLU A 150 8.05 -10.41 10.41
N TYR A 151 9.10 -9.93 9.72
CA TYR A 151 10.38 -10.60 9.67
C TYR A 151 11.46 -9.88 10.49
N PRO A 152 12.31 -10.65 11.21
CA PRO A 152 13.39 -10.11 12.03
C PRO A 152 14.60 -9.65 11.21
N LYS A 153 14.63 -9.90 9.89
CA LYS A 153 15.74 -9.42 9.03
C LYS A 153 15.71 -7.89 8.94
N ARG A 154 16.88 -7.26 8.88
CA ARG A 154 17.05 -5.80 8.85
C ARG A 154 17.14 -5.25 7.42
N LEU A 155 16.11 -5.50 6.60
CA LEU A 155 16.07 -5.07 5.21
C LEU A 155 15.39 -3.71 4.99
N GLY A 156 14.74 -3.15 6.01
CA GLY A 156 13.97 -1.91 5.88
C GLY A 156 12.89 -2.02 4.81
N HIS A 157 12.60 -0.90 4.13
CA HIS A 157 11.51 -0.82 3.16
C HIS A 157 11.82 -1.42 1.77
N ASN A 158 13.07 -1.28 1.30
CA ASN A 158 13.42 -1.52 -0.11
C ASN A 158 14.50 -2.58 -0.33
N ARG A 159 15.32 -2.93 0.67
CA ARG A 159 16.49 -3.81 0.44
C ARG A 159 16.08 -5.24 0.06
N TRP A 160 14.86 -5.66 0.40
CA TRP A 160 14.32 -6.98 0.05
C TRP A 160 14.43 -7.29 -1.44
N ALA A 161 14.29 -6.31 -2.34
CA ALA A 161 14.42 -6.55 -3.78
C ALA A 161 15.84 -6.98 -4.20
N ARG A 162 16.87 -6.63 -3.41
CA ARG A 162 18.27 -7.06 -3.60
C ARG A 162 18.61 -8.31 -2.82
N GLU A 163 17.79 -8.66 -1.82
CA GLU A 163 17.93 -9.86 -0.98
C GLU A 163 16.58 -10.60 -0.89
N PRO A 164 16.07 -11.12 -2.02
CA PRO A 164 14.66 -11.51 -2.15
C PRO A 164 14.32 -12.84 -1.52
N GLN A 165 15.30 -13.64 -1.07
CA GLN A 165 15.15 -15.06 -0.76
C GLN A 165 13.96 -15.33 0.19
N ILE A 166 13.90 -14.61 1.32
CA ILE A 166 12.81 -14.76 2.31
C ILE A 166 11.42 -14.47 1.73
N ILE A 167 11.32 -13.50 0.82
CA ILE A 167 10.05 -13.13 0.17
C ILE A 167 9.72 -14.13 -0.94
N ALA A 168 10.70 -14.54 -1.75
CA ALA A 168 10.52 -15.50 -2.84
C ALA A 168 10.04 -16.86 -2.31
N GLU A 169 10.72 -17.39 -1.28
CA GLU A 169 10.32 -18.63 -0.60
C GLU A 169 8.93 -18.52 0.03
N ARG A 170 8.61 -17.35 0.62
CA ARG A 170 7.28 -17.13 1.19
C ARG A 170 6.19 -17.04 0.11
N LEU A 171 6.50 -16.41 -1.02
CA LEU A 171 5.61 -16.30 -2.17
C LEU A 171 5.28 -17.68 -2.72
N GLU A 172 6.27 -18.55 -2.92
CA GLU A 172 6.06 -19.93 -3.37
C GLU A 172 5.11 -20.69 -2.43
N LYS A 173 5.35 -20.60 -1.12
CA LYS A 173 4.45 -21.19 -0.11
C LYS A 173 3.03 -20.63 -0.19
N PHE A 174 2.89 -19.32 -0.37
CA PHE A 174 1.58 -18.66 -0.48
C PHE A 174 0.86 -19.06 -1.77
N VAL A 175 1.55 -19.17 -2.90
CA VAL A 175 0.97 -19.67 -4.15
C VAL A 175 0.50 -21.13 -3.98
N GLY A 176 1.27 -21.94 -3.25
CA GLY A 176 0.89 -23.31 -2.91
C GLY A 176 -0.43 -23.40 -2.13
N THR A 177 -0.75 -22.41 -1.28
CA THR A 177 -2.03 -22.41 -0.53
C THR A 177 -3.22 -21.99 -1.38
N LEU A 178 -3.02 -21.28 -2.49
CA LEU A 178 -4.10 -20.86 -3.40
C LEU A 178 -4.51 -21.96 -4.40
N SER A 179 -3.65 -22.96 -4.59
CA SER A 179 -3.81 -24.01 -5.60
C SER A 179 -4.53 -25.26 -5.06
N SER A 180 -4.91 -25.26 -3.78
CA SER A 180 -5.67 -26.35 -3.16
C SER A 180 -7.16 -26.13 -3.36
N PRO A 181 -7.91 -27.13 -3.88
CA PRO A 181 -9.36 -27.07 -4.01
C PRO A 181 -10.08 -27.02 -2.66
#